data_AF-A0A0C3B3E5-F1
#
_entry.id   AF-A0A0C3B3E5-F1
#
_cell.length_a   1.000
_cell.length_b   1.000
_cell.length_c   1.000
_cell.angle_alpha   90.00
_cell.angle_beta   90.00
_cell.angle_gamma   90.00
#
_symmetry.space_group_name_H-M   'P 1'
#
loop_
_entity.id
_entity.type
_entity.pdbx_description
1 polymer ?
#
loop_
_entity_poly.entity_id
_entity_poly.type
_entity_poly.pdbx_seq_one_letter_code
_entity_poly.pdbx_strand_id
1 'polypeptide(L)'
;MSELVDAPNGVDKNPTKDEDKRQELKARLAKLRGIFDKVPPESLYDVLVDGLTGKLDGISLNGLETLVPAAEKGAKVFLDNPPPPCLNVSELKDEVRVLLEDLYRLSAEAGGTKEPKWDEWSFDLEQFATSLTTWLKKIWLCVWEYRTSFEKAHECLMAIQGFFETLTTPKFGCICPFSTLPLVVTFEDLSGNVVRVWQNLTSSVLQEVIFWTWRELFMSILIQKRPQYDNLIQGMIRDIEETYGASHHIILLGGSPEGYGIDGYYNDAAMDLEDSDIEEYEDVFDDAIGEFWADHWDGVSCEYDELKDILLTAARKFFVAHPTFHGYLTLCSLEPCRSELHKLLLENAPFSRAATFCALAVFQSRHSLNLMQQILATCSHLFEAHDAPFIRRAAACLLAHSETMEFGLKFMEEQLLDALQCIRIAFHDTFKLDRIPLALESLQEISSLTLKSPERTAKVKAWVKNILVPSASIADPFSLAAMVMGIPVMDDAGDEEEEDEIGERFTESIHVAEFDGLLENLTVNCNRPPLEDLCHINRRNLVKRLNTYLSLVDDLPQGARPKRYKLLTAFERAVFQELPWMRFSDVVSELKAK
;
A
#
# COMPACT_ATOMS: atom_id res chain seq x y z
N MET A 1 49.27 -11.34 8.03
CA MET A 1 50.19 -10.68 8.98
C MET A 1 51.18 -11.62 9.65
N SER A 2 50.84 -12.90 9.93
CA SER A 2 51.79 -13.85 10.54
C SER A 2 52.93 -14.31 9.62
N GLU A 3 52.82 -14.13 8.30
CA GLU A 3 53.81 -14.56 7.30
C GLU A 3 54.81 -13.46 6.88
N LEU A 4 54.66 -12.22 7.37
CA LEU A 4 55.49 -11.06 6.97
C LEU A 4 56.81 -10.93 7.75
N VAL A 5 57.13 -11.88 8.64
CA VAL A 5 58.34 -11.82 9.50
C VAL A 5 59.55 -12.52 8.86
N ASP A 6 59.38 -13.23 7.76
CA ASP A 6 60.48 -13.90 7.06
C ASP A 6 60.98 -13.06 5.89
N ALA A 7 61.97 -12.21 6.18
CA ALA A 7 62.68 -11.39 5.21
C ALA A 7 64.08 -11.98 4.89
N PRO A 8 64.66 -11.63 3.71
CA PRO A 8 65.67 -12.43 3.03
C PRO A 8 67.07 -12.31 3.64
N ASN A 9 67.81 -13.42 3.52
CA ASN A 9 69.21 -13.59 3.89
C ASN A 9 70.14 -12.56 3.23
N GLY A 10 70.49 -11.50 3.96
CA GLY A 10 71.59 -10.58 3.64
C GLY A 10 72.37 -10.28 4.92
N VAL A 11 73.47 -10.99 5.13
CA VAL A 11 74.22 -11.05 6.39
C VAL A 11 75.03 -9.77 6.61
N ASP A 12 74.59 -8.94 7.56
CA ASP A 12 75.39 -7.88 8.18
C ASP A 12 75.61 -8.24 9.66
N LYS A 13 76.86 -8.39 10.09
CA LYS A 13 77.24 -9.10 11.32
C LYS A 13 77.23 -8.21 12.56
N ASN A 14 76.07 -7.70 12.97
CA ASN A 14 75.92 -7.03 14.27
C ASN A 14 74.61 -7.43 14.98
N PRO A 15 74.63 -8.54 15.75
CA PRO A 15 73.41 -9.21 16.26
C PRO A 15 72.56 -8.34 17.20
N THR A 16 73.15 -7.38 17.89
CA THR A 16 72.43 -6.46 18.78
C THR A 16 71.54 -5.46 18.02
N LYS A 17 71.99 -4.97 16.85
CA LYS A 17 71.20 -4.03 16.03
C LYS A 17 69.99 -4.69 15.37
N ASP A 18 70.06 -5.98 15.08
CA ASP A 18 68.93 -6.73 14.50
C ASP A 18 67.87 -7.10 15.54
N GLU A 19 68.28 -7.33 16.80
CA GLU A 19 67.36 -7.56 17.93
C GLU A 19 66.52 -6.30 18.22
N ASP A 20 67.16 -5.13 18.28
CA ASP A 20 66.50 -3.84 18.51
C ASP A 20 65.47 -3.51 17.41
N LYS A 21 65.86 -3.70 16.13
CA LYS A 21 64.94 -3.51 14.99
C LYS A 21 63.76 -4.46 15.01
N ARG A 22 63.95 -5.71 15.44
CA ARG A 22 62.86 -6.69 15.58
C ARG A 22 61.90 -6.31 16.71
N GLN A 23 62.40 -5.80 17.83
CA GLN A 23 61.54 -5.31 18.92
C GLN A 23 60.73 -4.09 18.48
N GLU A 24 61.34 -3.14 17.78
CA GLU A 24 60.67 -1.96 17.25
C GLU A 24 59.58 -2.31 16.23
N LEU A 25 59.86 -3.27 15.33
CA LEU A 25 58.87 -3.78 14.37
C LEU A 25 57.66 -4.40 15.10
N LYS A 26 57.90 -5.23 16.11
CA LYS A 26 56.83 -5.85 16.92
C LYS A 26 55.99 -4.81 17.65
N ALA A 27 56.61 -3.78 18.22
CA ALA A 27 55.89 -2.70 18.90
C ALA A 27 54.99 -1.92 17.93
N ARG A 28 55.48 -1.62 16.72
CA ARG A 28 54.70 -0.91 15.69
C ARG A 28 53.57 -1.75 15.12
N LEU A 29 53.79 -3.05 14.90
CA LEU A 29 52.73 -3.98 14.50
C LEU A 29 51.68 -4.15 15.59
N ALA A 30 52.08 -4.21 16.86
CA ALA A 30 51.15 -4.23 17.99
C ALA A 30 50.32 -2.94 18.07
N LYS A 31 50.93 -1.78 17.80
CA LYS A 31 50.22 -0.50 17.73
C LYS A 31 49.22 -0.46 16.58
N LEU A 32 49.61 -0.88 15.37
CA LEU A 32 48.70 -1.00 14.23
C LEU A 32 47.53 -1.93 14.53
N ARG A 33 47.81 -3.09 15.13
CA ARG A 33 46.77 -4.02 15.58
C ARG A 33 45.81 -3.36 16.57
N GLY A 34 46.34 -2.63 17.56
CA GLY A 34 45.52 -1.90 18.53
C GLY A 34 44.66 -0.79 17.90
N ILE A 35 45.07 -0.22 16.76
CA ILE A 35 44.24 0.70 15.97
C ILE A 35 43.12 -0.08 15.28
N PHE A 36 43.46 -1.15 14.56
CA PHE A 36 42.48 -1.95 13.83
C PHE A 36 41.46 -2.64 14.75
N ASP A 37 41.86 -3.05 15.95
CA ASP A 37 40.95 -3.65 16.95
C ASP A 37 39.88 -2.65 17.46
N LYS A 38 40.11 -1.33 17.29
CA LYS A 38 39.18 -0.26 17.69
C LYS A 38 38.30 0.25 16.55
N VAL A 39 38.66 -0.04 15.31
CA VAL A 39 37.93 0.42 14.12
C VAL A 39 36.93 -0.66 13.71
N PRO A 40 35.65 -0.31 13.55
CA PRO A 40 34.64 -1.25 13.06
C PRO A 40 35.04 -1.87 11.71
N PRO A 41 34.73 -3.15 11.46
CA PRO A 41 35.16 -3.84 10.24
C PRO A 41 34.79 -3.12 8.95
N GLU A 42 33.65 -2.44 8.94
CA GLU A 42 33.15 -1.67 7.80
C GLU A 42 33.99 -0.42 7.54
N SER A 43 34.51 0.24 8.57
CA SER A 43 35.35 1.44 8.44
C SER A 43 36.82 1.11 8.22
N LEU A 44 37.23 -0.15 8.42
CA LEU A 44 38.61 -0.56 8.15
C LEU A 44 39.00 -0.26 6.70
N TYR A 45 38.08 -0.42 5.74
CA TYR A 45 38.38 -0.13 4.35
C TYR A 45 38.80 1.32 4.14
N ASP A 46 38.15 2.31 4.77
CA ASP A 46 38.55 3.72 4.63
C ASP A 46 39.92 3.97 5.26
N VAL A 47 40.17 3.38 6.43
CA VAL A 47 41.49 3.45 7.09
C VAL A 47 42.59 2.83 6.21
N LEU A 48 42.27 1.72 5.54
CA LEU A 48 43.19 1.03 4.65
C LEU A 48 43.38 1.80 3.33
N VAL A 49 42.30 2.35 2.76
CA VAL A 49 42.32 2.94 1.43
C VAL A 49 42.90 4.35 1.41
N ASP A 50 42.42 5.22 2.30
CA ASP A 50 42.90 6.59 2.41
C ASP A 50 44.29 6.65 3.06
N GLY A 51 44.59 5.68 3.93
CA GLY A 51 45.83 5.65 4.69
C GLY A 51 46.97 4.90 4.00
N LEU A 52 46.69 3.77 3.33
CA LEU A 52 47.71 2.74 3.08
C LEU A 52 47.88 2.34 1.60
N THR A 53 46.92 2.58 0.70
CA THR A 53 46.97 2.06 -0.70
C THR A 53 48.15 2.59 -1.52
N GLY A 54 48.75 3.73 -1.16
CA GLY A 54 49.99 4.23 -1.78
C GLY A 54 51.29 3.86 -1.06
N LYS A 55 51.20 3.20 0.11
CA LYS A 55 52.33 2.91 1.02
C LYS A 55 52.56 1.42 1.26
N LEU A 56 51.70 0.56 0.71
CA LEU A 56 51.75 -0.90 0.86
C LEU A 56 52.72 -1.59 -0.13
N ASP A 57 53.13 -0.91 -1.20
CA ASP A 57 54.13 -1.44 -2.14
C ASP A 57 55.54 -1.40 -1.52
N GLY A 58 55.92 -2.50 -0.88
CA GLY A 58 57.23 -2.70 -0.27
C GLY A 58 57.26 -2.36 1.22
N ILE A 59 56.71 -3.25 2.05
CA ILE A 59 56.73 -3.15 3.51
C ILE A 59 58.18 -3.30 4.02
N SER A 60 58.91 -2.19 4.04
CA SER A 60 60.16 -2.02 4.80
C SER A 60 59.85 -1.40 6.17
N LEU A 61 60.81 -1.44 7.09
CA LEU A 61 60.73 -0.74 8.39
C LEU A 61 60.38 0.76 8.22
N ASN A 62 60.85 1.38 7.14
CA ASN A 62 60.53 2.76 6.77
C ASN A 62 59.06 2.90 6.28
N GLY A 63 58.51 1.88 5.61
CA GLY A 63 57.09 1.83 5.26
C GLY A 63 56.20 1.87 6.51
N LEU A 64 56.56 1.12 7.55
CA LEU A 64 55.81 1.09 8.83
C LEU A 64 55.81 2.43 9.57
N GLU A 65 56.88 3.23 9.49
CA GLU A 65 56.89 4.61 10.06
C GLU A 65 55.83 5.50 9.45
N THR A 66 55.55 5.27 8.17
CA THR A 66 54.56 6.07 7.44
C THR A 66 53.16 5.47 7.49
N LEU A 67 53.03 4.17 7.80
CA LEU A 67 51.76 3.45 7.91
C LEU A 67 51.06 3.72 9.23
N VAL A 68 51.76 3.73 10.38
CA VAL A 68 51.11 3.97 11.68
C VAL A 68 50.42 5.34 11.75
N PRO A 69 51.08 6.47 11.41
CA PRO A 69 50.43 7.77 11.46
C PRO A 69 49.31 7.91 10.43
N ALA A 70 49.40 7.20 9.30
CA ALA A 70 48.34 7.19 8.31
C ALA A 70 47.11 6.40 8.79
N ALA A 71 47.33 5.25 9.44
CA ALA A 71 46.28 4.48 10.09
C ALA A 71 45.67 5.26 11.26
N GLU A 72 46.47 5.95 12.08
CA GLU A 72 45.97 6.83 13.15
C GLU A 72 45.14 7.98 12.58
N LYS A 73 45.57 8.57 11.46
CA LYS A 73 44.81 9.63 10.77
C LYS A 73 43.47 9.12 10.26
N GLY A 74 43.44 7.95 9.61
CA GLY A 74 42.21 7.33 9.11
C GLY A 74 41.28 6.87 10.25
N ALA A 75 41.85 6.40 11.36
CA ALA A 75 41.11 5.94 12.53
C ALA A 75 40.83 7.05 13.55
N LYS A 76 41.15 8.32 13.25
CA LYS A 76 41.13 9.41 14.22
C LYS A 76 39.80 9.53 14.96
N VAL A 77 38.68 9.42 14.23
CA VAL A 77 37.33 9.47 14.81
C VAL A 77 37.14 8.39 15.88
N PHE A 78 37.64 7.17 15.66
CA PHE A 78 37.51 6.05 16.61
C PHE A 78 38.54 6.07 17.75
N LEU A 79 39.64 6.81 17.58
CA LEU A 79 40.69 6.91 18.58
C LEU A 79 40.45 8.05 19.56
N ASP A 80 39.91 9.17 19.07
CA ASP A 80 39.72 10.40 19.84
C ASP A 80 38.36 10.44 20.54
N ASN A 81 37.39 9.62 20.11
CA ASN A 81 36.01 9.61 20.61
C ASN A 81 35.65 8.27 21.29
N PRO A 82 34.56 8.21 22.07
CA PRO A 82 34.01 6.94 22.56
C PRO A 82 33.75 5.93 21.42
N PRO A 83 33.65 4.63 21.73
CA PRO A 83 33.29 3.65 20.71
C PRO A 83 31.89 3.97 20.13
N PRO A 84 31.63 3.61 18.85
CA PRO A 84 30.32 3.79 18.26
C PRO A 84 29.25 3.06 19.09
N PRO A 85 28.04 3.63 19.23
CA PRO A 85 26.94 2.95 19.89
C PRO A 85 26.69 1.58 19.28
N CYS A 86 26.43 0.57 20.12
CA CYS A 86 26.04 -0.75 19.63
C CYS A 86 24.56 -0.71 19.25
N LEU A 87 24.25 -0.86 17.96
CA LEU A 87 22.87 -1.00 17.49
C LEU A 87 22.45 -2.47 17.60
N ASN A 88 21.42 -2.73 18.41
CA ASN A 88 20.84 -4.04 18.59
C ASN A 88 19.31 -3.96 18.47
N VAL A 89 18.80 -4.44 17.34
CA VAL A 89 17.36 -4.39 17.01
C VAL A 89 16.54 -5.21 18.00
N SER A 90 17.07 -6.31 18.55
CA SER A 90 16.36 -7.09 19.56
C SER A 90 16.20 -6.31 20.85
N GLU A 91 17.28 -5.66 21.30
CA GLU A 91 17.27 -4.84 22.52
C GLU A 91 16.32 -3.66 22.38
N LEU A 92 16.39 -2.94 21.26
CA LEU A 92 15.42 -1.90 20.91
C LEU A 92 13.99 -2.44 20.95
N LYS A 93 13.75 -3.59 20.32
CA LYS A 93 12.41 -4.16 20.26
C LYS A 93 11.88 -4.57 21.63
N ASP A 94 12.73 -5.14 22.48
CA ASP A 94 12.34 -5.59 23.80
C ASP A 94 12.11 -4.40 24.74
N GLU A 95 12.97 -3.39 24.71
CA GLU A 95 12.82 -2.16 25.49
C GLU A 95 11.52 -1.43 25.13
N VAL A 96 11.31 -1.17 23.84
CA VAL A 96 10.14 -0.40 23.37
C VAL A 96 8.85 -1.21 23.50
N ARG A 97 8.87 -2.53 23.32
CA ARG A 97 7.69 -3.38 23.52
C ARG A 97 7.18 -3.33 24.95
N VAL A 98 8.07 -3.38 25.95
CA VAL A 98 7.67 -3.27 27.36
C VAL A 98 6.95 -1.94 27.62
N LEU A 99 7.51 -0.83 27.11
CA LEU A 99 6.91 0.50 27.26
C LEU A 99 5.55 0.59 26.53
N LEU A 100 5.42 -0.02 25.35
CA LEU A 100 4.15 -0.09 24.63
C LEU A 100 3.10 -0.91 25.39
N GLU A 101 3.49 -2.04 25.99
CA GLU A 101 2.59 -2.88 26.79
C GLU A 101 2.07 -2.13 28.03
N ASP A 102 2.92 -1.34 28.69
CA ASP A 102 2.51 -0.48 29.80
C ASP A 102 1.52 0.60 29.33
N LEU A 103 1.78 1.25 28.19
CA LEU A 103 0.83 2.20 27.57
C LEU A 103 -0.50 1.54 27.19
N TYR A 104 -0.47 0.32 26.65
CA TYR A 104 -1.67 -0.45 26.33
C TYR A 104 -2.50 -0.76 27.57
N ARG A 105 -1.84 -1.19 28.65
CA ARG A 105 -2.50 -1.47 29.93
C ARG A 105 -3.23 -0.22 30.45
N LEU A 106 -2.55 0.93 30.47
CA LEU A 106 -3.14 2.18 30.93
C LEU A 106 -4.31 2.65 30.05
N SER A 107 -4.19 2.53 28.72
CA SER A 107 -5.29 2.86 27.79
C SER A 107 -6.52 1.97 28.05
N ALA A 108 -6.32 0.67 28.24
CA ALA A 108 -7.41 -0.27 28.55
C ALA A 108 -8.08 0.03 29.91
N GLU A 109 -7.30 0.39 30.94
CA GLU A 109 -7.81 0.78 32.26
C GLU A 109 -8.60 2.10 32.22
N ALA A 110 -8.16 3.06 31.41
CA ALA A 110 -8.86 4.34 31.23
C ALA A 110 -10.21 4.18 30.51
N GLY A 111 -10.34 3.21 29.61
CA GLY A 111 -11.62 2.89 28.94
C GLY A 111 -12.68 2.27 29.89
N GLY A 112 -12.24 1.68 31.01
CA GLY A 112 -13.11 1.01 31.98
C GLY A 112 -13.42 1.81 33.25
N THR A 113 -12.63 2.83 33.57
CA THR A 113 -12.77 3.66 34.79
C THR A 113 -13.33 5.05 34.47
N LYS A 114 -13.95 5.73 35.45
CA LYS A 114 -14.59 7.05 35.25
C LYS A 114 -13.59 8.21 35.18
N GLU A 115 -12.33 8.01 35.58
CA GLU A 115 -11.29 9.04 35.57
C GLU A 115 -9.95 8.43 35.11
N PRO A 116 -9.39 8.89 33.98
CA PRO A 116 -8.07 8.45 33.53
C PRO A 116 -6.99 8.93 34.51
N LYS A 117 -6.01 8.08 34.79
CA LYS A 117 -4.82 8.45 35.56
C LYS A 117 -3.81 9.18 34.67
N TRP A 118 -4.09 10.45 34.38
CA TRP A 118 -3.30 11.27 33.46
C TRP A 118 -1.81 11.38 33.86
N ASP A 119 -1.50 11.42 35.16
CA ASP A 119 -0.12 11.54 35.64
C ASP A 119 0.71 10.29 35.34
N GLU A 120 0.17 9.08 35.61
CA GLU A 120 0.83 7.81 35.30
C GLU A 120 1.01 7.65 33.78
N TRP A 121 -0.02 8.02 33.02
CA TRP A 121 0.05 7.93 31.55
C TRP A 121 1.05 8.90 30.94
N SER A 122 1.10 10.15 31.41
CA SER A 122 2.08 11.13 30.95
C SER A 122 3.51 10.67 31.21
N PHE A 123 3.76 10.04 32.35
CA PHE A 123 5.08 9.52 32.71
C PHE A 123 5.51 8.36 31.79
N ASP A 124 4.63 7.40 31.53
CA ASP A 124 4.95 6.25 30.65
C ASP A 124 5.15 6.71 29.19
N LEU A 125 4.38 7.72 28.74
CA LEU A 125 4.57 8.33 27.43
C LEU A 125 5.92 9.06 27.33
N GLU A 126 6.32 9.78 28.39
CA GLU A 126 7.62 10.45 28.45
C GLU A 126 8.78 9.43 28.41
N GLN A 127 8.65 8.30 29.11
CA GLN A 127 9.63 7.21 29.06
C GLN A 127 9.73 6.59 27.66
N PHE A 128 8.58 6.25 27.07
CA PHE A 128 8.50 5.72 25.71
C PHE A 128 9.22 6.63 24.72
N ALA A 129 8.91 7.92 24.77
CA ALA A 129 9.52 8.89 23.88
C ALA A 129 11.00 9.15 24.16
N THR A 130 11.41 9.15 25.43
CA THR A 130 12.83 9.29 25.81
C THR A 130 13.65 8.11 25.29
N SER A 131 13.10 6.90 25.39
CA SER A 131 13.70 5.68 24.83
C SER A 131 13.89 5.82 23.32
N LEU A 132 12.83 6.15 22.58
CA LEU A 132 12.88 6.34 21.13
C LEU A 132 13.87 7.43 20.70
N THR A 133 13.83 8.58 21.37
CA THR A 133 14.76 9.69 21.13
C THR A 133 16.21 9.26 21.34
N THR A 134 16.46 8.46 22.39
CA THR A 134 17.79 7.90 22.67
C THR A 134 18.24 6.95 21.56
N TRP A 135 17.33 6.12 21.05
CA TRP A 135 17.64 5.22 19.92
C TRP A 135 17.89 5.97 18.62
N LEU A 136 17.08 6.98 18.29
CA LEU A 136 17.29 7.83 17.12
C LEU A 136 18.65 8.53 17.18
N LYS A 137 19.03 9.10 18.33
CA LYS A 137 20.37 9.68 18.57
C LYS A 137 21.48 8.65 18.34
N LYS A 138 21.36 7.45 18.91
CA LYS A 138 22.35 6.36 18.73
C LYS A 138 22.50 5.99 17.25
N ILE A 139 21.39 5.87 16.53
CA ILE A 139 21.35 5.54 15.10
C ILE A 139 22.07 6.64 14.31
N TRP A 140 21.70 7.90 14.51
CA TRP A 140 22.33 9.03 13.81
C TRP A 140 23.83 9.12 14.07
N LEU A 141 24.28 8.98 15.32
CA LEU A 141 25.71 8.94 15.64
C LEU A 141 26.42 7.81 14.87
N CYS A 142 25.83 6.60 14.83
CA CYS A 142 26.41 5.48 14.10
C CYS A 142 26.54 5.75 12.61
N VAL A 143 25.50 6.29 11.97
CA VAL A 143 25.48 6.46 10.51
C VAL A 143 26.21 7.70 10.05
N TRP A 144 26.11 8.82 10.76
CA TRP A 144 26.66 10.10 10.30
C TRP A 144 28.07 10.35 10.82
N GLU A 145 28.27 10.28 12.13
CA GLU A 145 29.56 10.59 12.77
C GLU A 145 30.58 9.46 12.59
N TYR A 146 30.16 8.20 12.84
CA TYR A 146 31.04 7.05 12.71
C TYR A 146 30.99 6.39 11.34
N ARG A 147 29.90 6.58 10.58
CA ARG A 147 29.66 5.98 9.25
C ARG A 147 29.76 4.45 9.24
N THR A 148 29.05 3.81 10.16
CA THR A 148 29.05 2.35 10.35
C THR A 148 27.65 1.80 10.60
N SER A 149 27.54 0.47 10.56
CA SER A 149 26.34 -0.29 10.93
C SER A 149 25.08 0.11 10.16
N PHE A 150 25.22 0.48 8.89
CA PHE A 150 24.12 0.99 8.07
C PHE A 150 22.92 0.04 8.00
N GLU A 151 23.14 -1.26 7.78
CA GLU A 151 22.08 -2.28 7.78
C GLU A 151 21.30 -2.30 9.10
N LYS A 152 22.01 -2.38 10.23
CA LYS A 152 21.40 -2.39 11.57
C LYS A 152 20.69 -1.08 11.89
N ALA A 153 21.24 0.04 11.43
CA ALA A 153 20.61 1.35 11.57
C ALA A 153 19.27 1.40 10.84
N HIS A 154 19.23 0.91 9.60
CA HIS A 154 17.98 0.80 8.85
C HIS A 154 16.98 -0.15 9.55
N GLU A 155 17.41 -1.34 9.99
CA GLU A 155 16.54 -2.26 10.73
C GLU A 155 15.97 -1.65 12.02
N CYS A 156 16.77 -0.86 12.75
CA CYS A 156 16.31 -0.13 13.93
C CYS A 156 15.28 0.94 13.56
N LEU A 157 15.48 1.69 12.47
CA LEU A 157 14.52 2.69 12.01
C LEU A 157 13.19 2.04 11.58
N MET A 158 13.25 0.91 10.86
CA MET A 158 12.07 0.12 10.51
C MET A 158 11.33 -0.39 11.75
N ALA A 159 12.05 -0.85 12.78
CA ALA A 159 11.46 -1.26 14.04
C ALA A 159 10.77 -0.10 14.78
N ILE A 160 11.43 1.07 14.85
CA ILE A 160 10.87 2.30 15.43
C ILE A 160 9.58 2.69 14.70
N GLN A 161 9.58 2.65 13.37
CA GLN A 161 8.37 2.92 12.58
C GLN A 161 7.23 1.96 12.92
N GLY A 162 7.50 0.65 12.97
CA GLY A 162 6.46 -0.34 13.30
C GLY A 162 5.81 -0.10 14.66
N PHE A 163 6.55 0.47 15.62
CA PHE A 163 6.01 0.90 16.90
C PHE A 163 5.08 2.11 16.77
N PHE A 164 5.36 3.06 15.88
CA PHE A 164 4.45 4.17 15.61
C PHE A 164 3.16 3.74 14.94
N GLU A 165 3.23 2.86 13.95
CA GLU A 165 2.02 2.32 13.32
C GLU A 165 1.13 1.66 14.36
N THR A 166 1.74 0.86 15.23
CA THR A 166 1.07 0.20 16.35
C THR A 166 0.34 1.20 17.25
N LEU A 167 0.97 2.34 17.57
CA LEU A 167 0.36 3.42 18.38
C LEU A 167 -0.79 4.15 17.69
N THR A 168 -0.72 4.29 16.37
CA THR A 168 -1.79 4.92 15.57
C THR A 168 -2.97 3.98 15.31
N THR A 169 -2.83 2.67 15.59
CA THR A 169 -3.94 1.74 15.38
C THR A 169 -5.13 2.04 16.31
N PRO A 170 -6.39 1.79 15.86
CA PRO A 170 -7.60 2.04 16.65
C PRO A 170 -7.67 1.32 18.00
N LYS A 171 -6.77 0.37 18.26
CA LYS A 171 -6.68 -0.38 19.51
C LYS A 171 -6.38 0.50 20.72
N PHE A 172 -5.79 1.69 20.53
CA PHE A 172 -5.45 2.63 21.61
C PHE A 172 -6.56 3.60 22.01
N GLY A 173 -7.75 3.55 21.41
CA GLY A 173 -8.82 4.50 21.69
C GLY A 173 -8.59 5.86 21.01
N CYS A 174 -8.84 6.98 21.72
CA CYS A 174 -8.58 8.35 21.21
C CYS A 174 -7.07 8.53 20.97
N ILE A 175 -6.67 8.88 19.74
CA ILE A 175 -5.27 9.19 19.36
C ILE A 175 -4.79 10.54 19.96
N CYS A 176 -5.74 11.30 20.48
CA CYS A 176 -5.66 12.65 21.04
C CYS A 176 -4.45 12.94 21.98
N PRO A 177 -4.00 12.02 22.85
CA PRO A 177 -2.82 12.25 23.70
C PRO A 177 -1.49 12.15 22.95
N PHE A 178 -1.40 11.26 21.94
CA PHE A 178 -0.20 11.11 21.12
C PHE A 178 0.00 12.29 20.16
N SER A 179 -1.09 12.95 19.76
CA SER A 179 -1.02 14.18 18.97
C SER A 179 -0.52 15.41 19.75
N THR A 180 -0.38 15.34 21.08
CA THR A 180 0.01 16.49 21.91
C THR A 180 1.20 16.22 22.81
N LEU A 181 2.01 15.20 22.52
CA LEU A 181 3.12 14.83 23.39
C LEU A 181 4.24 15.89 23.30
N PRO A 182 4.59 16.60 24.38
CA PRO A 182 5.62 17.62 24.34
C PRO A 182 7.00 16.97 24.37
N LEU A 183 7.42 16.41 23.25
CA LEU A 183 8.75 15.83 23.11
C LEU A 183 9.75 16.84 22.57
N VAL A 184 11.01 16.61 22.91
CA VAL A 184 12.15 17.31 22.33
C VAL A 184 13.17 16.27 21.87
N VAL A 185 13.42 16.24 20.57
CA VAL A 185 14.47 15.42 19.98
C VAL A 185 15.62 16.36 19.59
N THR A 186 16.79 16.14 20.18
CA THR A 186 18.01 16.90 19.90
C THR A 186 19.03 15.94 19.31
N PHE A 187 19.69 16.28 18.22
CA PHE A 187 20.88 15.55 17.75
C PHE A 187 22.11 16.39 18.03
N GLU A 188 23.14 15.76 18.55
CA GLU A 188 24.39 16.40 18.97
C GLU A 188 25.57 15.67 18.31
N ASP A 189 26.51 16.43 17.77
CA ASP A 189 27.75 15.89 17.19
C ASP A 189 28.66 15.28 18.28
N LEU A 190 29.79 14.69 17.86
CA LEU A 190 30.76 14.11 18.81
C LEU A 190 31.41 15.15 19.74
N SER A 191 31.34 16.44 19.41
CA SER A 191 31.81 17.55 20.23
C SER A 191 30.76 18.05 21.22
N GLY A 192 29.53 17.54 21.15
CA GLY A 192 28.38 17.98 21.94
C GLY A 192 27.68 19.23 21.39
N ASN A 193 27.98 19.66 20.16
CA ASN A 193 27.26 20.74 19.51
C ASN A 193 25.93 20.23 18.99
N VAL A 194 24.88 21.01 19.19
CA VAL A 194 23.55 20.69 18.69
C VAL A 194 23.52 20.87 17.17
N VAL A 195 23.22 19.78 16.46
CA VAL A 195 23.07 19.73 15.00
C VAL A 195 21.65 20.07 14.60
N ARG A 196 20.66 19.47 15.25
CA ARG A 196 19.24 19.72 14.95
C ARG A 196 18.35 19.46 16.16
N VAL A 197 17.28 20.25 16.29
CA VAL A 197 16.30 20.14 17.37
C VAL A 197 14.89 20.15 16.80
N TRP A 198 14.07 19.19 17.22
CA TRP A 198 12.63 19.20 17.04
C TRP A 198 11.97 19.41 18.39
N GLN A 199 10.98 20.29 18.45
CA GLN A 199 10.21 20.61 19.65
C GLN A 199 8.73 20.33 19.38
N ASN A 200 7.98 19.98 20.43
CA ASN A 200 6.55 19.69 20.37
C ASN A 200 6.21 18.56 19.38
N LEU A 201 6.94 17.44 19.45
CA LEU A 201 6.70 16.37 18.47
C LEU A 201 5.31 15.77 18.61
N THR A 202 4.50 15.98 17.58
CA THR A 202 3.35 15.13 17.28
C THR A 202 3.84 13.83 16.63
N SER A 203 2.92 12.88 16.40
CA SER A 203 3.21 11.69 15.60
C SER A 203 3.79 12.02 14.21
N SER A 204 3.30 13.10 13.56
CA SER A 204 3.81 13.54 12.26
C SER A 204 5.25 14.08 12.33
N VAL A 205 5.58 14.86 13.37
CA VAL A 205 6.95 15.38 13.54
C VAL A 205 7.92 14.22 13.82
N LEU A 206 7.50 13.20 14.56
CA LEU A 206 8.38 12.07 14.85
C LEU A 206 8.65 11.23 13.60
N GLN A 207 7.65 11.09 12.73
CA GLN A 207 7.84 10.51 11.41
C GLN A 207 8.84 11.34 10.56
N GLU A 208 8.78 12.68 10.62
CA GLU A 208 9.78 13.56 10.00
C GLU A 208 11.19 13.29 10.52
N VAL A 209 11.37 13.08 11.84
CA VAL A 209 12.67 12.75 12.43
C VAL A 209 13.21 11.40 11.90
N ILE A 210 12.35 10.39 11.75
CA ILE A 210 12.75 9.08 11.21
C ILE A 210 13.20 9.25 9.75
N PHE A 211 12.41 9.95 8.92
CA PHE A 211 12.78 10.20 7.53
C PHE A 211 14.05 11.02 7.39
N TRP A 212 14.22 12.04 8.23
CA TRP A 212 15.46 12.79 8.29
C TRP A 212 16.64 11.87 8.64
N THR A 213 16.48 10.97 9.61
CA THR A 213 17.54 10.02 9.98
C THR A 213 17.86 9.02 8.87
N TRP A 214 16.85 8.54 8.12
CA TRP A 214 17.09 7.73 6.92
C TRP A 214 17.84 8.51 5.84
N ARG A 215 17.51 9.79 5.64
CA ARG A 215 18.22 10.65 4.71
C ARG A 215 19.70 10.79 5.11
N GLU A 216 19.99 11.08 6.38
CA GLU A 216 21.37 11.13 6.88
C GLU A 216 22.10 9.78 6.68
N LEU A 217 21.39 8.65 6.85
CA LEU A 217 21.92 7.32 6.58
C LEU A 217 22.31 7.17 5.09
N PHE A 218 21.41 7.48 4.15
CA PHE A 218 21.69 7.36 2.73
C PHE A 218 22.83 8.29 2.28
N MET A 219 22.81 9.53 2.74
CA MET A 219 23.88 10.49 2.47
C MET A 219 25.23 9.98 2.97
N SER A 220 25.27 9.40 4.18
CA SER A 220 26.50 8.82 4.75
C SER A 220 27.05 7.64 3.93
N ILE A 221 26.16 6.81 3.39
CA ILE A 221 26.54 5.71 2.50
C ILE A 221 27.15 6.26 1.20
N LEU A 222 26.49 7.24 0.57
CA LEU A 222 26.92 7.82 -0.69
C LEU A 222 28.26 8.55 -0.56
N ILE A 223 28.51 9.23 0.57
CA ILE A 223 29.82 9.84 0.87
C ILE A 223 30.95 8.80 0.85
N GLN A 224 30.70 7.55 1.25
CA GLN A 224 31.75 6.51 1.22
C GLN A 224 32.08 6.02 -0.19
N LYS A 225 31.21 6.26 -1.19
CA LYS A 225 31.40 5.92 -2.61
C LYS A 225 31.85 4.47 -2.84
N ARG A 226 31.29 3.53 -2.08
CA ARG A 226 31.62 2.10 -2.23
C ARG A 226 30.57 1.39 -3.08
N PRO A 227 30.96 0.70 -4.17
CA PRO A 227 30.02 0.02 -5.07
C PRO A 227 29.14 -1.04 -4.39
N GLN A 228 29.64 -1.63 -3.30
CA GLN A 228 28.90 -2.63 -2.53
C GLN A 228 27.63 -2.07 -1.88
N TYR A 229 27.56 -0.75 -1.68
CA TYR A 229 26.42 -0.12 -1.04
C TYR A 229 25.29 0.26 -2.00
N ASP A 230 25.49 0.22 -3.31
CA ASP A 230 24.42 0.48 -4.28
C ASP A 230 23.25 -0.49 -4.07
N ASN A 231 23.56 -1.79 -3.91
CA ASN A 231 22.57 -2.82 -3.61
C ASN A 231 21.93 -2.63 -2.23
N LEU A 232 22.69 -2.08 -1.27
CA LEU A 232 22.22 -1.84 0.08
C LEU A 232 21.17 -0.71 0.09
N ILE A 233 21.47 0.42 -0.57
CA ILE A 233 20.55 1.54 -0.71
C ILE A 233 19.26 1.09 -1.41
N GLN A 234 19.39 0.33 -2.50
CA GLN A 234 18.22 -0.19 -3.22
C GLN A 234 17.37 -1.15 -2.37
N GLY A 235 18.01 -1.98 -1.53
CA GLY A 235 17.30 -2.82 -0.57
C GLY A 235 16.52 -2.01 0.45
N MET A 236 17.18 -1.04 1.08
CA MET A 236 16.57 -0.16 2.08
C MET A 236 15.43 0.68 1.52
N ILE A 237 15.57 1.23 0.30
CA ILE A 237 14.49 1.98 -0.35
C ILE A 237 13.28 1.09 -0.59
N ARG A 238 13.48 -0.13 -1.09
CA ARG A 238 12.39 -1.09 -1.29
C ARG A 238 11.67 -1.41 0.02
N ASP A 239 12.41 -1.60 1.11
CA ASP A 239 11.81 -1.90 2.41
C ASP A 239 10.94 -0.71 2.91
N ILE A 240 11.37 0.53 2.64
CA ILE A 240 10.57 1.75 2.91
C ILE A 240 9.36 1.83 1.97
N GLU A 241 9.51 1.51 0.68
CA GLU A 241 8.42 1.48 -0.32
C GLU A 241 7.31 0.52 0.06
N GLU A 242 7.67 -0.67 0.54
CA GLU A 242 6.73 -1.68 1.01
C GLU A 242 5.92 -1.21 2.23
N THR A 243 6.47 -0.27 3.01
CA THR A 243 5.86 0.25 4.24
C THR A 243 5.01 1.50 3.99
N TYR A 244 5.51 2.47 3.22
CA TYR A 244 4.87 3.80 3.08
C TYR A 244 4.33 4.10 1.67
N GLY A 245 4.67 3.31 0.65
CA GLY A 245 4.30 3.58 -0.75
C GLY A 245 5.00 4.80 -1.35
N ALA A 246 4.62 5.24 -2.55
CA ALA A 246 5.43 6.16 -3.36
C ALA A 246 5.81 7.51 -2.70
N SER A 247 5.03 8.00 -1.74
CA SER A 247 5.13 9.38 -1.19
C SER A 247 6.40 9.65 -0.38
N HIS A 248 7.00 8.60 0.23
CA HIS A 248 8.16 8.76 1.09
C HIS A 248 9.40 9.29 0.36
N HIS A 249 9.49 9.12 -0.97
CA HIS A 249 10.65 9.57 -1.76
C HIS A 249 10.88 11.07 -1.66
N ILE A 250 9.79 11.83 -1.61
CA ILE A 250 9.85 13.28 -1.42
C ILE A 250 10.28 13.63 0.00
N ILE A 251 9.74 12.92 0.99
CA ILE A 251 10.05 13.17 2.39
C ILE A 251 11.52 12.85 2.68
N LEU A 252 12.07 11.80 2.06
CA LEU A 252 13.49 11.47 2.10
C LEU A 252 14.38 12.54 1.44
N LEU A 253 13.86 13.36 0.53
CA LEU A 253 14.57 14.52 -0.02
C LEU A 253 14.36 15.80 0.80
N GLY A 254 13.54 15.73 1.85
CA GLY A 254 13.24 16.80 2.77
C GLY A 254 11.84 17.38 2.63
N GLY A 255 11.05 17.04 1.61
CA GLY A 255 9.73 17.66 1.41
C GLY A 255 8.76 17.40 2.56
N SER A 256 7.88 18.38 2.84
CA SER A 256 6.87 18.25 3.91
C SER A 256 5.73 17.32 3.48
N PRO A 257 5.28 16.37 4.31
CA PRO A 257 4.11 15.54 4.02
C PRO A 257 2.77 16.32 3.98
N GLU A 258 2.71 17.50 4.59
CA GLU A 258 1.47 18.30 4.73
C GLU A 258 1.01 18.89 3.39
N GLY A 259 1.93 19.22 2.48
CA GLY A 259 1.59 19.66 1.12
C GLY A 259 0.95 18.57 0.24
N TYR A 260 0.94 17.32 0.71
CA TYR A 260 0.57 16.15 -0.09
C TYR A 260 -0.74 15.49 0.35
N GLY A 261 -1.47 16.07 1.32
CA GLY A 261 -2.73 15.49 1.81
C GLY A 261 -2.56 14.06 2.34
N ILE A 262 -1.42 13.77 2.98
CA ILE A 262 -1.06 12.46 3.53
C ILE A 262 -1.73 12.23 4.90
N ASP A 263 -2.79 12.97 5.23
CA ASP A 263 -3.60 12.71 6.43
C ASP A 263 -4.46 11.45 6.23
N GLY A 264 -3.78 10.30 6.18
CA GLY A 264 -4.12 9.18 7.04
C GLY A 264 -5.54 8.63 6.96
N TYR A 265 -6.19 8.62 5.80
CA TYR A 265 -7.31 7.73 5.53
C TYR A 265 -7.22 7.23 4.08
N TYR A 266 -6.28 6.32 3.86
CA TYR A 266 -6.23 5.45 2.69
C TYR A 266 -7.47 4.54 2.69
N ASN A 267 -8.58 5.10 2.23
CA ASN A 267 -9.65 4.33 1.65
C ASN A 267 -9.78 4.81 0.21
N ASP A 268 -9.21 4.03 -0.72
CA ASP A 268 -9.57 4.01 -2.14
C ASP A 268 -11.10 3.82 -2.34
N ALA A 269 -11.86 3.53 -1.28
CA ALA A 269 -13.30 3.68 -1.24
C ALA A 269 -13.71 5.16 -1.20
N ALA A 270 -13.86 5.72 -2.40
CA ALA A 270 -14.62 6.94 -2.66
C ALA A 270 -14.09 8.19 -1.95
N MET A 271 -13.04 8.79 -2.54
CA MET A 271 -12.87 10.24 -2.48
C MET A 271 -14.14 10.92 -3.03
N ASP A 272 -15.07 11.19 -2.10
CA ASP A 272 -16.25 12.03 -2.22
C ASP A 272 -15.80 13.49 -2.28
N LEU A 273 -14.99 13.79 -3.29
CA LEU A 273 -14.59 15.15 -3.65
C LEU A 273 -15.81 15.80 -4.31
N GLU A 274 -16.73 16.29 -3.50
CA GLU A 274 -17.78 17.21 -3.93
C GLU A 274 -17.13 18.56 -4.33
N ASP A 275 -16.76 18.66 -5.61
CA ASP A 275 -17.01 19.80 -6.51
C ASP A 275 -16.52 21.24 -6.21
N SER A 276 -15.50 21.53 -5.37
CA SER A 276 -14.96 22.93 -5.36
C SER A 276 -13.46 23.20 -5.44
N ASP A 277 -12.53 22.39 -4.88
CA ASP A 277 -11.17 22.96 -4.63
C ASP A 277 -10.00 22.10 -5.17
N ILE A 278 -10.10 21.58 -6.40
CA ILE A 278 -8.97 20.85 -7.04
C ILE A 278 -7.94 21.81 -7.67
N GLU A 279 -8.32 23.05 -8.01
CA GLU A 279 -7.44 24.01 -8.69
C GLU A 279 -6.33 24.60 -7.79
N GLU A 280 -6.44 24.49 -6.46
CA GLU A 280 -5.45 25.05 -5.52
C GLU A 280 -4.26 24.11 -5.25
N TYR A 281 -4.29 22.87 -5.76
CA TYR A 281 -3.22 21.89 -5.49
C TYR A 281 -1.96 22.12 -6.32
N GLU A 282 -2.02 22.73 -7.52
CA GLU A 282 -0.82 22.85 -8.38
C GLU A 282 0.24 23.83 -7.84
N ASP A 283 -0.17 24.89 -7.15
CA ASP A 283 0.76 25.91 -6.62
C ASP A 283 1.44 25.46 -5.30
N VAL A 284 0.88 24.47 -4.58
CA VAL A 284 1.45 23.95 -3.32
C VAL A 284 2.68 23.07 -3.57
N PHE A 285 2.82 22.48 -4.77
CA PHE A 285 3.89 21.52 -5.05
C PHE A 285 5.25 22.14 -5.38
N ASP A 286 5.29 23.35 -5.96
CA ASP A 286 6.56 24.00 -6.36
C ASP A 286 7.35 24.54 -5.13
N ASP A 287 6.66 24.85 -4.03
CA ASP A 287 7.29 25.30 -2.76
C ASP A 287 7.60 24.14 -1.79
N ALA A 288 7.18 22.91 -2.11
CA ALA A 288 7.24 21.77 -1.18
C ALA A 288 8.66 21.20 -0.98
N ILE A 289 9.60 21.47 -1.88
CA ILE A 289 11.02 21.11 -1.77
C ILE A 289 11.80 22.38 -1.41
N GLY A 290 11.50 22.97 -0.24
CA GLY A 290 12.29 24.08 0.32
C GLY A 290 13.75 23.70 0.60
N GLU A 291 14.57 24.65 1.03
CA GLU A 291 15.99 24.47 1.40
C GLU A 291 16.15 23.50 2.59
N PHE A 292 15.98 22.19 2.37
CA PHE A 292 16.20 21.15 3.38
C PHE A 292 17.67 20.70 3.45
N TRP A 293 18.57 21.59 3.02
CA TRP A 293 19.99 21.48 3.23
C TRP A 293 20.24 21.43 4.74
N ALA A 294 20.96 20.41 5.21
CA ALA A 294 21.35 20.39 6.61
C ALA A 294 22.62 21.24 6.77
N ASP A 295 22.67 22.08 7.80
CA ASP A 295 23.81 22.98 8.05
C ASP A 295 25.15 22.23 8.13
N HIS A 296 25.11 20.95 8.53
CA HIS A 296 26.28 20.10 8.67
C HIS A 296 26.69 19.35 7.38
N TRP A 297 25.99 19.56 6.25
CA TRP A 297 26.29 18.95 4.95
C TRP A 297 27.34 19.70 4.13
N ASP A 298 28.39 20.23 4.77
CA ASP A 298 29.45 20.95 4.06
C ASP A 298 30.13 20.08 2.99
N GLY A 299 29.91 20.44 1.71
CA GLY A 299 30.54 19.79 0.56
C GLY A 299 29.87 18.51 0.05
N VAL A 300 28.61 18.25 0.42
CA VAL A 300 27.89 17.00 0.11
C VAL A 300 26.86 17.17 -1.03
N SER A 301 27.03 18.18 -1.89
CA SER A 301 26.03 18.49 -2.92
C SER A 301 25.93 17.43 -4.01
N CYS A 302 27.06 16.83 -4.39
CA CYS A 302 27.11 15.81 -5.43
C CYS A 302 26.39 14.53 -4.99
N GLU A 303 26.59 14.12 -3.74
CA GLU A 303 25.95 12.94 -3.16
C GLU A 303 24.45 13.16 -2.96
N TYR A 304 24.01 14.40 -2.73
CA TYR A 304 22.58 14.73 -2.69
C TYR A 304 21.92 14.58 -4.06
N ASP A 305 22.56 15.09 -5.12
CA ASP A 305 22.09 14.90 -6.49
C ASP A 305 22.03 13.41 -6.86
N GLU A 306 23.04 12.63 -6.45
CA GLU A 306 23.06 11.17 -6.64
C GLU A 306 21.93 10.48 -5.87
N LEU A 307 21.66 10.87 -4.62
CA LEU A 307 20.53 10.36 -3.85
C LEU A 307 19.20 10.68 -4.54
N LYS A 308 19.06 11.90 -5.07
CA LYS A 308 17.87 12.33 -5.81
C LYS A 308 17.65 11.48 -7.05
N ASP A 309 18.69 11.20 -7.82
CA ASP A 309 18.60 10.35 -9.02
C ASP A 309 18.22 8.90 -8.65
N ILE A 310 18.79 8.38 -7.56
CA ILE A 310 18.46 7.04 -7.03
C ILE A 310 16.98 6.97 -6.61
N LEU A 311 16.52 7.94 -5.82
CA LEU A 311 15.13 7.99 -5.33
C LEU A 311 14.14 8.23 -6.47
N LEU A 312 14.47 9.07 -7.45
CA LEU A 312 13.63 9.30 -8.62
C LEU A 312 13.50 8.02 -9.46
N THR A 313 14.60 7.29 -9.65
CA THR A 313 14.60 6.01 -10.37
C THR A 313 13.75 4.97 -9.64
N ALA A 314 13.89 4.87 -8.32
CA ALA A 314 13.07 3.99 -7.49
C ALA A 314 11.59 4.37 -7.55
N ALA A 315 11.25 5.64 -7.31
CA ALA A 315 9.88 6.15 -7.39
C ALA A 315 9.22 5.87 -8.75
N ARG A 316 9.95 6.06 -9.86
CA ARG A 316 9.45 5.73 -11.21
C ARG A 316 9.16 4.25 -11.37
N LYS A 317 10.06 3.38 -10.90
CA LYS A 317 9.88 1.93 -10.94
C LYS A 317 8.70 1.48 -10.08
N PHE A 318 8.57 2.05 -8.88
CA PHE A 318 7.45 1.78 -7.99
C PHE A 318 6.12 2.23 -8.60
N PHE A 319 6.07 3.43 -9.19
CA PHE A 319 4.87 3.95 -9.84
C PHE A 319 4.42 3.12 -11.05
N VAL A 320 5.36 2.57 -11.84
CA VAL A 320 5.02 1.64 -12.92
C VAL A 320 4.34 0.38 -12.37
N ALA A 321 4.80 -0.14 -11.24
CA ALA A 321 4.22 -1.31 -10.61
C ALA A 321 2.88 -1.01 -9.92
N HIS A 322 2.78 0.15 -9.26
CA HIS A 322 1.65 0.58 -8.44
C HIS A 322 1.21 2.01 -8.81
N PRO A 323 0.60 2.19 -10.00
CA PRO A 323 0.22 3.51 -10.48
C PRO A 323 -0.94 4.05 -9.65
N THR A 324 -0.68 5.16 -8.95
CA THR A 324 -1.66 5.87 -8.13
C THR A 324 -1.62 7.36 -8.46
N PHE A 325 -2.77 8.05 -8.34
CA PHE A 325 -2.81 9.50 -8.59
C PHE A 325 -1.81 10.25 -7.71
N HIS A 326 -1.68 9.84 -6.45
CA HIS A 326 -0.71 10.39 -5.51
C HIS A 326 0.74 10.15 -5.98
N GLY A 327 1.10 8.93 -6.40
CA GLY A 327 2.43 8.65 -6.93
C GLY A 327 2.76 9.47 -8.19
N TYR A 328 1.76 9.79 -9.02
CA TYR A 328 1.94 10.72 -10.14
C TYR A 328 2.27 12.13 -9.66
N LEU A 329 1.56 12.64 -8.65
CA LEU A 329 1.86 13.96 -8.06
C LEU A 329 3.27 13.96 -7.45
N THR A 330 3.63 12.91 -6.72
CA THR A 330 4.97 12.74 -6.16
C THR A 330 6.04 12.84 -7.26
N LEU A 331 5.87 12.10 -8.37
CA LEU A 331 6.82 12.15 -9.47
C LEU A 331 6.86 13.51 -10.17
N CYS A 332 5.74 14.24 -10.25
CA CYS A 332 5.72 15.59 -10.80
C CYS A 332 6.50 16.60 -9.95
N SER A 333 6.54 16.40 -8.63
CA SER A 333 7.34 17.23 -7.71
C SER A 333 8.83 16.90 -7.79
N LEU A 334 9.17 15.61 -7.97
CA LEU A 334 10.56 15.17 -8.10
C LEU A 334 11.14 15.51 -9.48
N GLU A 335 10.30 15.49 -10.52
CA GLU A 335 10.71 15.67 -11.90
C GLU A 335 9.71 16.52 -12.71
N PRO A 336 10.18 17.59 -13.37
CA PRO A 336 9.31 18.48 -14.15
C PRO A 336 8.78 17.86 -15.45
N CYS A 337 9.27 16.70 -15.88
CA CYS A 337 8.95 16.07 -17.18
C CYS A 337 7.59 15.35 -17.20
N ARG A 338 6.49 16.12 -17.06
CA ARG A 338 5.11 15.60 -17.03
C ARG A 338 4.71 14.82 -18.30
N SER A 339 5.26 15.17 -19.47
CA SER A 339 4.94 14.53 -20.75
C SER A 339 5.36 13.06 -20.81
N GLU A 340 6.50 12.71 -20.20
CA GLU A 340 6.96 11.32 -20.13
C GLU A 340 6.07 10.48 -19.23
N LEU A 341 5.62 11.04 -18.10
CA LEU A 341 4.70 10.38 -17.19
C LEU A 341 3.33 10.14 -17.84
N HIS A 342 2.82 11.11 -18.63
CA HIS A 342 1.59 10.92 -19.41
C HIS A 342 1.73 9.80 -20.43
N LYS A 343 2.85 9.76 -21.15
CA LYS A 343 3.14 8.68 -22.10
C LYS A 343 3.18 7.32 -21.41
N LEU A 344 3.86 7.23 -20.27
CA LEU A 344 3.95 6.02 -19.46
C LEU A 344 2.58 5.55 -18.95
N LEU A 345 1.72 6.47 -18.53
CA LEU A 345 0.34 6.17 -18.12
C LEU A 345 -0.51 5.66 -19.30
N LEU A 346 -0.41 6.28 -20.48
CA LEU A 346 -1.12 5.84 -21.68
C LEU A 346 -0.65 4.45 -22.15
N GLU A 347 0.64 4.15 -22.05
CA GLU A 347 1.22 2.86 -22.43
C GLU A 347 0.80 1.75 -21.46
N ASN A 348 0.72 2.03 -20.15
CA ASN A 348 0.41 1.02 -19.14
C ASN A 348 -1.10 0.86 -18.85
N ALA A 349 -1.93 1.88 -19.10
CA ALA A 349 -3.36 1.85 -18.81
C ALA A 349 -4.09 0.60 -19.37
N PRO A 350 -3.88 0.17 -20.63
CA PRO A 350 -4.58 -0.98 -21.19
C PRO A 350 -4.28 -2.32 -20.50
N PHE A 351 -3.20 -2.41 -19.72
CA PHE A 351 -2.74 -3.66 -19.10
C PHE A 351 -3.08 -3.76 -17.62
N SER A 352 -3.48 -2.66 -16.98
CA SER A 352 -3.75 -2.62 -15.55
C SER A 352 -4.92 -1.70 -15.24
N ARG A 353 -5.90 -2.24 -14.49
CA ARG A 353 -7.05 -1.49 -14.02
C ARG A 353 -6.64 -0.32 -13.12
N ALA A 354 -5.65 -0.53 -12.24
CA ALA A 354 -5.06 0.54 -11.42
C ALA A 354 -4.43 1.64 -12.29
N ALA A 355 -3.69 1.26 -13.34
CA ALA A 355 -3.10 2.22 -14.28
C ALA A 355 -4.17 3.02 -15.03
N THR A 356 -5.26 2.38 -15.44
CA THR A 356 -6.40 3.05 -16.08
C THR A 356 -7.04 4.09 -15.15
N PHE A 357 -7.28 3.74 -13.89
CA PHE A 357 -7.85 4.68 -12.93
C PHE A 357 -6.91 5.83 -12.59
N CYS A 358 -5.63 5.54 -12.39
CA CYS A 358 -4.62 6.56 -12.21
C CYS A 358 -4.60 7.52 -13.42
N ALA A 359 -4.55 6.98 -14.65
CA ALA A 359 -4.53 7.78 -15.86
C ALA A 359 -5.76 8.68 -15.98
N LEU A 360 -6.96 8.14 -15.73
CA LEU A 360 -8.18 8.93 -15.76
C LEU A 360 -8.21 10.01 -14.67
N ALA A 361 -7.75 9.71 -13.45
CA ALA A 361 -7.70 10.69 -12.36
C ALA A 361 -6.76 11.85 -12.72
N VAL A 362 -5.58 11.52 -13.27
CA VAL A 362 -4.60 12.50 -13.78
C VAL A 362 -5.18 13.34 -14.91
N PHE A 363 -5.76 12.72 -15.93
CA PHE A 363 -6.26 13.47 -17.08
C PHE A 363 -7.53 14.26 -16.75
N GLN A 364 -8.31 13.82 -15.77
CA GLN A 364 -9.44 14.56 -15.25
C GLN A 364 -8.97 15.81 -14.49
N SER A 365 -8.01 15.68 -13.56
CA SER A 365 -7.51 16.84 -12.80
C SER A 365 -6.80 17.86 -13.70
N ARG A 366 -6.17 17.41 -14.78
CA ARG A 366 -5.49 18.25 -15.77
C ARG A 366 -6.39 18.72 -16.91
N HIS A 367 -7.70 18.49 -16.85
CA HIS A 367 -8.67 18.82 -17.90
C HIS A 367 -8.23 18.37 -19.32
N SER A 368 -7.51 17.25 -19.41
CA SER A 368 -6.95 16.72 -20.66
C SER A 368 -7.98 15.82 -21.36
N LEU A 369 -9.05 16.45 -21.87
CA LEU A 369 -10.25 15.75 -22.36
C LEU A 369 -9.96 14.75 -23.49
N ASN A 370 -9.03 15.08 -24.41
CA ASN A 370 -8.63 14.17 -25.50
C ASN A 370 -8.01 12.88 -24.98
N LEU A 371 -7.16 12.97 -23.95
CA LEU A 371 -6.52 11.80 -23.34
C LEU A 371 -7.52 10.99 -22.54
N MET A 372 -8.48 11.64 -21.87
CA MET A 372 -9.59 10.95 -21.21
C MET A 372 -10.43 10.14 -22.21
N GLN A 373 -10.78 10.72 -23.37
CA GLN A 373 -11.49 10.00 -24.43
C GLN A 373 -10.70 8.79 -24.91
N GLN A 374 -9.40 8.96 -25.13
CA GLN A 374 -8.52 7.86 -25.56
C GLN A 374 -8.49 6.73 -24.54
N ILE A 375 -8.34 7.04 -23.24
CA ILE A 375 -8.35 6.03 -22.17
C ILE A 375 -9.71 5.33 -22.10
N LEU A 376 -10.82 6.07 -22.07
CA LEU A 376 -12.17 5.47 -22.01
C LEU A 376 -12.47 4.60 -23.22
N ALA A 377 -12.03 4.99 -24.42
CA ALA A 377 -12.22 4.21 -25.63
C ALA A 377 -11.38 2.93 -25.64
N THR A 378 -10.16 2.97 -25.12
CA THR A 378 -9.20 1.85 -25.17
C THR A 378 -9.40 0.87 -24.01
N CYS A 379 -9.71 1.40 -22.83
CA CYS A 379 -9.73 0.66 -21.55
C CYS A 379 -11.15 0.36 -21.06
N SER A 380 -12.19 0.56 -21.89
CA SER A 380 -13.59 0.31 -21.51
C SER A 380 -13.85 -1.11 -20.98
N HIS A 381 -13.08 -2.08 -21.49
CA HIS A 381 -13.16 -3.48 -21.11
C HIS A 381 -12.62 -3.80 -19.69
N LEU A 382 -11.85 -2.88 -19.08
CA LEU A 382 -11.30 -3.04 -17.73
C LEU A 382 -12.24 -2.54 -16.63
N PHE A 383 -13.31 -1.86 -17.01
CA PHE A 383 -14.27 -1.29 -16.05
C PHE A 383 -15.27 -2.34 -15.57
N GLU A 384 -15.48 -2.36 -14.26
CA GLU A 384 -16.48 -3.21 -13.61
C GLU A 384 -17.64 -2.38 -13.03
N ALA A 385 -18.73 -3.04 -12.66
CA ALA A 385 -19.92 -2.38 -12.14
C ALA A 385 -19.67 -1.50 -10.91
N HIS A 386 -18.67 -1.84 -10.08
CA HIS A 386 -18.33 -1.06 -8.90
C HIS A 386 -17.55 0.23 -9.21
N ASP A 387 -16.99 0.36 -10.41
CA ASP A 387 -16.27 1.57 -10.87
C ASP A 387 -17.19 2.68 -11.35
N ALA A 388 -18.49 2.43 -11.37
CA ALA A 388 -19.49 3.38 -11.86
C ALA A 388 -19.34 4.81 -11.29
N PRO A 389 -19.01 5.04 -10.00
CA PRO A 389 -18.80 6.39 -9.48
C PRO A 389 -17.62 7.11 -10.15
N PHE A 390 -16.55 6.39 -10.44
CA PHE A 390 -15.36 6.94 -11.08
C PHE A 390 -15.63 7.24 -12.56
N ILE A 391 -16.23 6.29 -13.27
CA ILE A 391 -16.63 6.44 -14.67
C ILE A 391 -17.63 7.59 -14.84
N ARG A 392 -18.57 7.75 -13.90
CA ARG A 392 -19.50 8.87 -13.90
C ARG A 392 -18.76 10.20 -13.87
N ARG A 393 -17.76 10.36 -13.01
CA ARG A 393 -17.00 11.62 -12.91
C ARG A 393 -16.26 11.93 -14.21
N ALA A 394 -15.63 10.93 -14.82
CA ALA A 394 -14.99 11.09 -16.12
C ALA A 394 -16.00 11.50 -17.21
N ALA A 395 -17.17 10.84 -17.25
CA ALA A 395 -18.24 11.19 -18.18
C ALA A 395 -18.81 12.60 -17.92
N ALA A 396 -18.98 13.00 -16.66
CA ALA A 396 -19.42 14.34 -16.27
C ALA A 396 -18.49 15.41 -16.83
N CYS A 397 -17.17 15.22 -16.63
CA CYS A 397 -16.14 16.11 -17.14
C CYS A 397 -16.21 16.25 -18.67
N LEU A 398 -16.39 15.13 -19.39
CA LEU A 398 -16.52 15.14 -20.86
C LEU A 398 -17.83 15.80 -21.34
N LEU A 399 -18.91 15.66 -20.59
CA LEU A 399 -20.21 16.25 -20.90
C LEU A 399 -20.29 17.75 -20.60
N ALA A 400 -19.48 18.24 -19.66
CA ALA A 400 -19.36 19.66 -19.35
C ALA A 400 -18.76 20.48 -20.53
N HIS A 401 -18.01 19.82 -21.42
CA HIS A 401 -17.29 20.49 -22.50
C HIS A 401 -17.91 20.19 -23.88
N SER A 402 -18.20 21.24 -24.63
CA SER A 402 -18.91 21.11 -25.92
C SER A 402 -18.17 20.27 -26.97
N GLU A 403 -16.83 20.31 -26.96
CA GLU A 403 -15.95 19.58 -27.88
C GLU A 403 -16.03 18.06 -27.67
N THR A 404 -16.20 17.62 -26.41
CA THR A 404 -16.19 16.21 -26.03
C THR A 404 -17.57 15.65 -25.71
N MET A 405 -18.60 16.50 -25.72
CA MET A 405 -19.97 16.13 -25.33
C MET A 405 -20.54 14.99 -26.19
N GLU A 406 -20.24 14.93 -27.49
CA GLU A 406 -20.75 13.85 -28.36
C GLU A 406 -20.18 12.49 -27.97
N PHE A 407 -18.87 12.41 -27.71
CA PHE A 407 -18.23 11.20 -27.18
C PHE A 407 -18.79 10.86 -25.81
N GLY A 408 -18.90 11.84 -24.90
CA GLY A 408 -19.44 11.63 -23.55
C GLY A 408 -20.86 11.06 -23.58
N LEU A 409 -21.73 11.55 -24.47
CA LEU A 409 -23.09 11.03 -24.63
C LEU A 409 -23.12 9.61 -25.18
N LYS A 410 -22.28 9.31 -26.18
CA LYS A 410 -22.17 7.96 -26.74
C LYS A 410 -21.66 6.98 -25.69
N PHE A 411 -20.62 7.36 -24.95
CA PHE A 411 -20.07 6.56 -23.87
C PHE A 411 -21.11 6.32 -22.77
N MET A 412 -21.90 7.32 -22.40
CA MET A 412 -23.00 7.17 -21.45
C MET A 412 -24.11 6.25 -21.96
N GLU A 413 -24.42 6.29 -23.26
CA GLU A 413 -25.35 5.35 -23.89
C GLU A 413 -24.85 3.90 -23.74
N GLU A 414 -23.57 3.67 -24.04
CA GLU A 414 -22.93 2.36 -23.89
C GLU A 414 -22.96 1.87 -22.44
N GLN A 415 -22.66 2.74 -21.46
CA GLN A 415 -22.71 2.38 -20.03
C GLN A 415 -24.12 2.11 -19.52
N LEU A 416 -25.13 2.83 -20.02
CA LEU A 416 -26.54 2.55 -19.69
C LEU A 416 -26.99 1.21 -20.27
N LEU A 417 -26.62 0.91 -21.51
CA LEU A 417 -26.93 -0.36 -22.16
C LEU A 417 -26.22 -1.53 -21.47
N ASP A 418 -24.96 -1.36 -21.05
CA ASP A 418 -24.26 -2.36 -20.24
C ASP A 418 -24.94 -2.60 -18.90
N ALA A 419 -25.33 -1.53 -18.18
CA ALA A 419 -26.08 -1.66 -16.94
C ALA A 419 -27.42 -2.40 -17.13
N LEU A 420 -28.12 -2.15 -18.23
CA LEU A 420 -29.35 -2.86 -18.60
C LEU A 420 -29.09 -4.34 -18.89
N GLN A 421 -28.00 -4.66 -19.60
CA GLN A 421 -27.60 -6.03 -19.87
C GLN A 421 -27.25 -6.76 -18.57
N CYS A 422 -26.53 -6.12 -17.65
CA CYS A 422 -26.28 -6.68 -16.32
C CYS A 422 -27.57 -6.93 -15.54
N ILE A 423 -28.55 -6.00 -15.59
CA ILE A 423 -29.88 -6.21 -14.98
C ILE A 423 -30.58 -7.39 -15.62
N ARG A 424 -30.56 -7.51 -16.95
CA ARG A 424 -31.15 -8.64 -17.68
C ARG A 424 -30.53 -9.96 -17.27
N ILE A 425 -29.19 -10.06 -17.22
CA ILE A 425 -28.47 -11.27 -16.79
C ILE A 425 -28.83 -11.61 -15.34
N ALA A 426 -28.75 -10.65 -14.42
CA ALA A 426 -29.12 -10.86 -13.02
C ALA A 426 -30.57 -11.35 -12.87
N PHE A 427 -31.48 -10.82 -13.69
CA PHE A 427 -32.87 -11.24 -13.73
C PHE A 427 -33.02 -12.67 -14.30
N HIS A 428 -32.39 -12.98 -15.44
CA HIS A 428 -32.40 -14.33 -16.02
C HIS A 428 -31.81 -15.37 -15.07
N ASP A 429 -30.70 -15.07 -14.39
CA ASP A 429 -30.05 -15.98 -13.45
C ASP A 429 -30.92 -16.23 -12.21
N THR A 430 -31.54 -15.18 -11.68
CA THR A 430 -32.43 -15.26 -10.51
C THR A 430 -33.70 -16.06 -10.83
N PHE A 431 -34.28 -15.85 -12.01
CA PHE A 431 -35.59 -16.39 -12.37
C PHE A 431 -35.53 -17.61 -13.31
N LYS A 432 -34.34 -18.03 -13.77
CA LYS A 432 -34.10 -19.15 -14.69
C LYS A 432 -35.10 -19.19 -15.86
N LEU A 433 -35.39 -18.01 -16.45
CA LEU A 433 -36.51 -17.79 -17.37
C LEU A 433 -36.47 -18.69 -18.61
N ASP A 434 -35.28 -19.11 -19.02
CA ASP A 434 -35.07 -19.98 -20.18
C ASP A 434 -35.70 -21.38 -20.00
N ARG A 435 -36.06 -21.76 -18.77
CA ARG A 435 -36.64 -23.06 -18.45
C ARG A 435 -38.17 -23.07 -18.37
N ILE A 436 -38.84 -21.93 -18.50
CA ILE A 436 -40.30 -21.85 -18.29
C ILE A 436 -40.98 -20.97 -19.36
N PRO A 437 -41.33 -21.52 -20.54
CA PRO A 437 -42.05 -20.79 -21.59
C PRO A 437 -43.36 -20.14 -21.10
N LEU A 438 -44.05 -20.78 -20.15
CA LEU A 438 -45.28 -20.27 -19.51
C LEU A 438 -45.04 -19.00 -18.67
N ALA A 439 -43.82 -18.81 -18.15
CA ALA A 439 -43.46 -17.60 -17.43
C ALA A 439 -43.36 -16.39 -18.38
N LEU A 440 -42.95 -16.60 -19.63
CA LEU A 440 -42.87 -15.54 -20.65
C LEU A 440 -44.27 -15.10 -21.12
N GLU A 441 -45.22 -16.02 -21.26
CA GLU A 441 -46.62 -15.69 -21.61
C GLU A 441 -47.29 -14.86 -20.50
N SER A 442 -47.09 -15.27 -19.24
CA SER A 442 -47.59 -14.54 -18.07
C SER A 442 -47.00 -13.13 -17.98
N LEU A 443 -45.73 -12.96 -18.37
CA LEU A 443 -45.08 -11.65 -18.43
C LEU A 443 -45.67 -10.74 -19.53
N GLN A 444 -46.00 -11.30 -20.70
CA GLN A 444 -46.68 -10.53 -21.75
C GLN A 444 -48.05 -10.05 -21.27
N GLU A 445 -48.80 -10.88 -20.56
CA GLU A 445 -50.08 -10.48 -19.96
C GLU A 445 -49.89 -9.34 -18.94
N ILE A 446 -48.90 -9.44 -18.06
CA ILE A 446 -48.54 -8.39 -17.09
C ILE A 446 -48.13 -7.07 -17.77
N SER A 447 -47.44 -7.15 -18.90
CA SER A 447 -46.96 -5.98 -19.65
C SER A 447 -48.10 -5.15 -20.27
N SER A 448 -49.21 -5.82 -20.62
CA SER A 448 -50.41 -5.22 -21.21
C SER A 448 -51.23 -4.40 -20.21
N LEU A 449 -51.05 -4.65 -18.92
CA LEU A 449 -51.77 -3.99 -17.84
C LEU A 449 -51.27 -2.56 -17.57
N THR A 450 -52.16 -1.69 -17.10
CA THR A 450 -51.84 -0.30 -16.76
C THR A 450 -50.81 -0.21 -15.61
N LEU A 451 -49.86 0.71 -15.73
CA LEU A 451 -48.81 0.94 -14.73
C LEU A 451 -49.44 1.24 -13.35
N LYS A 452 -48.89 0.64 -12.28
CA LYS A 452 -49.36 0.78 -10.89
C LYS A 452 -50.81 0.33 -10.63
N SER A 453 -51.46 -0.37 -11.57
CA SER A 453 -52.77 -0.95 -11.28
C SER A 453 -52.64 -2.03 -10.20
N PRO A 454 -53.60 -2.15 -9.27
CA PRO A 454 -53.56 -3.19 -8.24
C PRO A 454 -53.56 -4.59 -8.87
N GLU A 455 -54.22 -4.75 -10.02
CA GLU A 455 -54.23 -5.97 -10.82
C GLU A 455 -52.83 -6.35 -11.32
N ARG A 456 -52.08 -5.38 -11.86
CA ARG A 456 -50.72 -5.62 -12.33
C ARG A 456 -49.80 -6.02 -11.18
N THR A 457 -49.86 -5.31 -10.05
CA THR A 457 -49.09 -5.65 -8.85
C THR A 457 -49.42 -7.05 -8.33
N ALA A 458 -50.69 -7.45 -8.36
CA ALA A 458 -51.11 -8.79 -7.97
C ALA A 458 -50.57 -9.87 -8.91
N LYS A 459 -50.65 -9.65 -10.24
CA LYS A 459 -50.11 -10.60 -11.24
C LYS A 459 -48.58 -10.69 -11.18
N VAL A 460 -47.87 -9.57 -10.99
CA VAL A 460 -46.41 -9.56 -10.75
C VAL A 460 -46.06 -10.40 -9.52
N LYS A 461 -46.75 -10.20 -8.39
CA LYS A 461 -46.50 -11.00 -7.17
C LYS A 461 -46.80 -12.49 -7.37
N ALA A 462 -47.89 -12.83 -8.05
CA ALA A 462 -48.23 -14.21 -8.36
C ALA A 462 -47.20 -14.87 -9.28
N TRP A 463 -46.74 -14.13 -10.29
CA TRP A 463 -45.70 -14.55 -11.22
C TRP A 463 -44.36 -14.80 -10.53
N VAL A 464 -43.89 -13.85 -9.70
CA VAL A 464 -42.66 -14.00 -8.90
C VAL A 464 -42.76 -15.24 -7.99
N LYS A 465 -43.91 -15.45 -7.33
CA LYS A 465 -44.14 -16.61 -6.47
C LYS A 465 -44.04 -17.94 -7.25
N ASN A 466 -44.63 -18.00 -8.44
CA ASN A 466 -44.65 -19.21 -9.29
C ASN A 466 -43.29 -19.56 -9.89
N ILE A 467 -42.34 -18.61 -9.93
CA ILE A 467 -40.98 -18.86 -10.43
C ILE A 467 -40.01 -19.16 -9.31
N LEU A 468 -40.09 -18.43 -8.19
CA LEU A 468 -39.24 -18.68 -7.01
C LEU A 468 -39.58 -20.02 -6.35
N VAL A 469 -40.86 -20.38 -6.40
CA VAL A 469 -41.32 -21.74 -6.12
C VAL A 469 -41.77 -22.28 -7.46
N PRO A 470 -40.85 -22.82 -8.30
CA PRO A 470 -41.30 -23.63 -9.41
C PRO A 470 -42.26 -24.60 -8.76
N SER A 471 -43.49 -24.67 -9.24
CA SER A 471 -44.35 -25.80 -8.94
C SER A 471 -43.68 -27.01 -9.57
N ALA A 472 -42.59 -27.49 -8.95
CA ALA A 472 -42.35 -28.89 -8.81
C ALA A 472 -43.69 -29.42 -8.38
N SER A 473 -44.37 -30.11 -9.31
CA SER A 473 -45.03 -31.36 -8.97
C SER A 473 -44.34 -31.89 -7.73
N ILE A 474 -45.01 -31.72 -6.59
CA ILE A 474 -44.46 -31.90 -5.26
C ILE A 474 -43.63 -33.17 -5.31
N ALA A 475 -42.29 -33.04 -5.25
CA ALA A 475 -41.51 -34.15 -4.77
C ALA A 475 -42.13 -34.44 -3.42
N ASP A 476 -42.77 -35.62 -3.29
CA ASP A 476 -43.44 -36.07 -2.07
C ASP A 476 -42.59 -35.58 -0.88
N PRO A 477 -43.17 -34.96 0.16
CA PRO A 477 -42.43 -34.49 1.33
C PRO A 477 -41.34 -35.46 1.83
N PHE A 478 -41.53 -36.77 1.62
CA PHE A 478 -40.51 -37.80 1.83
C PHE A 478 -39.27 -37.70 0.92
N SER A 479 -39.41 -37.42 -0.37
CA SER A 479 -38.31 -37.23 -1.32
C SER A 479 -37.46 -35.99 -0.97
N LEU A 480 -38.10 -34.91 -0.52
CA LEU A 480 -37.38 -33.70 -0.05
C LEU A 480 -36.65 -33.98 1.27
N ALA A 481 -37.28 -34.67 2.22
CA ALA A 481 -36.65 -35.07 3.47
C ALA A 481 -35.47 -36.02 3.25
N ALA A 482 -35.58 -36.98 2.32
CA ALA A 482 -34.50 -37.89 1.96
C ALA A 482 -33.30 -37.15 1.34
N MET A 483 -33.53 -36.18 0.44
CA MET A 483 -32.45 -35.34 -0.11
C MET A 483 -31.74 -34.51 0.97
N VAL A 484 -32.49 -33.91 1.89
CA VAL A 484 -31.91 -33.09 2.98
C VAL A 484 -31.13 -33.96 3.97
N MET A 485 -31.52 -35.22 4.15
CA MET A 485 -30.85 -36.18 5.04
C MET A 485 -29.73 -36.98 4.34
N GLY A 486 -29.45 -36.72 3.06
CA GLY A 486 -28.44 -37.44 2.29
C GLY A 486 -28.79 -38.91 1.99
N ILE A 487 -30.08 -39.28 2.08
CA ILE A 487 -30.57 -40.64 1.82
C ILE A 487 -30.89 -40.74 0.32
N PRO A 488 -30.24 -41.65 -0.44
CA PRO A 488 -30.54 -41.82 -1.86
C PRO A 488 -31.98 -42.30 -2.03
N VAL A 489 -32.78 -41.53 -2.77
CA VAL A 489 -34.15 -41.89 -3.13
C VAL A 489 -34.08 -42.95 -4.23
N MET A 490 -34.49 -44.17 -3.93
CA MET A 490 -34.62 -45.24 -4.93
C MET A 490 -35.92 -45.02 -5.69
N ASP A 491 -35.82 -44.75 -6.99
CA ASP A 491 -36.97 -44.71 -7.90
C ASP A 491 -37.48 -46.14 -8.08
N ASP A 492 -38.55 -46.48 -7.36
CA ASP A 492 -39.20 -47.78 -7.45
C ASP A 492 -40.18 -47.76 -8.66
N ALA A 493 -39.65 -48.04 -9.85
CA ALA A 493 -40.45 -48.44 -11.00
C ALA A 493 -40.42 -49.97 -11.08
N GLY A 494 -41.54 -50.58 -10.70
CA GLY A 494 -41.67 -52.01 -10.49
C GLY A 494 -41.38 -52.88 -11.70
N ASP A 495 -41.00 -54.12 -11.42
CA ASP A 495 -41.83 -55.29 -11.72
C ASP A 495 -41.33 -56.49 -10.89
N GLU A 496 -42.25 -57.43 -10.72
CA GLU A 496 -42.25 -58.58 -9.83
C GLU A 496 -41.13 -59.60 -10.08
N GLU A 497 -40.81 -60.36 -9.02
CA GLU A 497 -40.22 -61.71 -8.99
C GLU A 497 -38.79 -61.87 -9.54
N GLU A 498 -37.80 -61.88 -8.64
CA GLU A 498 -36.93 -63.05 -8.39
C GLU A 498 -36.05 -62.79 -7.15
N GLU A 499 -36.12 -63.72 -6.20
CA GLU A 499 -35.17 -63.86 -5.10
C GLU A 499 -33.77 -64.05 -5.68
N ASP A 500 -32.78 -63.25 -5.26
CA ASP A 500 -31.40 -63.72 -5.01
C ASP A 500 -30.54 -62.62 -4.34
N GLU A 501 -30.28 -62.86 -3.05
CA GLU A 501 -28.93 -62.90 -2.46
C GLU A 501 -27.91 -61.80 -2.86
N ILE A 502 -28.20 -60.52 -2.58
CA ILE A 502 -27.18 -59.47 -2.39
C ILE A 502 -27.48 -58.66 -1.12
N GLY A 503 -27.65 -59.37 -0.01
CA GLY A 503 -27.40 -58.84 1.33
C GLY A 503 -26.03 -59.32 1.79
N GLU A 504 -25.25 -58.46 2.47
CA GLU A 504 -24.00 -58.76 3.21
C GLU A 504 -22.64 -58.36 2.60
N ARG A 505 -22.54 -57.39 1.67
CA ARG A 505 -21.18 -56.90 1.27
C ARG A 505 -20.90 -55.41 1.21
N PHE A 506 -21.75 -54.55 1.76
CA PHE A 506 -21.48 -53.09 1.78
C PHE A 506 -21.64 -52.40 3.14
N THR A 507 -21.54 -53.14 4.25
CA THR A 507 -21.56 -52.56 5.61
C THR A 507 -20.27 -52.78 6.41
N GLU A 508 -19.18 -53.21 5.78
CA GLU A 508 -17.86 -53.23 6.43
C GLU A 508 -16.84 -52.41 5.63
N SER A 509 -16.17 -51.49 6.33
CA SER A 509 -15.15 -50.54 5.86
C SER A 509 -15.63 -49.25 5.18
N ILE A 510 -16.35 -48.42 5.95
CA ILE A 510 -16.03 -46.99 6.02
C ILE A 510 -15.79 -46.64 7.48
N HIS A 511 -14.53 -46.36 7.82
CA HIS A 511 -14.16 -45.86 9.15
C HIS A 511 -14.78 -44.47 9.34
N VAL A 512 -15.76 -44.37 10.25
CA VAL A 512 -16.48 -43.13 10.64
C VAL A 512 -15.60 -42.18 11.49
N ALA A 513 -14.28 -42.37 11.55
CA ALA A 513 -13.38 -41.57 12.39
C ALA A 513 -12.58 -40.48 11.64
N GLU A 514 -12.63 -40.44 10.30
CA GLU A 514 -11.94 -39.41 9.50
C GLU A 514 -12.89 -38.48 8.73
N PHE A 515 -14.21 -38.70 8.81
CA PHE A 515 -15.19 -37.87 8.08
C PHE A 515 -15.67 -36.65 8.89
N ASP A 516 -15.61 -36.69 10.23
CA ASP A 516 -15.96 -35.53 11.08
C ASP A 516 -14.90 -34.40 10.98
N GLY A 517 -13.62 -34.72 10.75
CA GLY A 517 -12.56 -33.73 10.56
C GLY A 517 -12.55 -33.06 9.17
N LEU A 518 -13.23 -33.63 8.18
CA LEU A 518 -13.36 -33.06 6.84
C LEU A 518 -14.59 -32.13 6.72
N LEU A 519 -15.64 -32.37 7.50
CA LEU A 519 -16.81 -31.48 7.60
C LEU A 519 -16.51 -30.21 8.41
N GLU A 520 -15.66 -30.28 9.44
CA GLU A 520 -15.20 -29.08 10.17
C GLU A 520 -14.28 -28.18 9.33
N ASN A 521 -13.46 -28.75 8.43
CA ASN A 521 -12.60 -27.95 7.55
C ASN A 521 -13.31 -27.38 6.31
N LEU A 522 -14.46 -27.94 5.91
CA LEU A 522 -15.29 -27.39 4.83
C LEU A 522 -16.32 -26.36 5.34
N THR A 523 -16.57 -26.28 6.65
CA THR A 523 -17.56 -25.35 7.23
C THR A 523 -16.95 -24.07 7.83
N VAL A 524 -15.63 -23.97 8.00
CA VAL A 524 -14.99 -22.81 8.65
C VAL A 524 -14.61 -21.65 7.71
N ASN A 525 -14.86 -21.73 6.40
CA ASN A 525 -14.65 -20.56 5.52
C ASN A 525 -15.68 -20.37 4.40
N CYS A 526 -16.93 -20.75 4.67
CA CYS A 526 -18.06 -20.33 3.85
C CYS A 526 -18.74 -19.08 4.42
N ASN A 527 -17.98 -18.00 4.64
CA ASN A 527 -18.54 -16.64 4.74
C ASN A 527 -19.05 -16.16 3.35
N ARG A 528 -19.68 -17.05 2.57
CA ARG A 528 -20.50 -16.60 1.46
C ARG A 528 -21.80 -16.12 2.08
N PRO A 529 -22.18 -14.84 1.89
CA PRO A 529 -23.50 -14.40 2.27
C PRO A 529 -24.55 -15.37 1.68
N PRO A 530 -25.66 -15.63 2.38
CA PRO A 530 -26.83 -16.28 1.81
C PRO A 530 -27.08 -15.82 0.38
N LEU A 531 -27.56 -16.70 -0.51
CA LEU A 531 -27.84 -16.33 -1.89
C LEU A 531 -28.77 -15.10 -1.98
N GLU A 532 -29.67 -14.95 -1.01
CA GLU A 532 -30.51 -13.77 -0.83
C GLU A 532 -29.68 -12.50 -0.57
N ASP A 533 -28.67 -12.55 0.28
CA ASP A 533 -27.77 -11.43 0.56
C ASP A 533 -26.92 -11.05 -0.65
N LEU A 534 -26.42 -12.03 -1.42
CA LEU A 534 -25.72 -11.76 -2.68
C LEU A 534 -26.65 -11.15 -3.74
N CYS A 535 -27.91 -11.62 -3.83
CA CYS A 535 -28.92 -11.01 -4.69
C CYS A 535 -29.26 -9.58 -4.26
N HIS A 536 -29.36 -9.31 -2.96
CA HIS A 536 -29.62 -7.98 -2.41
C HIS A 536 -28.44 -7.02 -2.62
N ILE A 537 -27.20 -7.49 -2.42
CA ILE A 537 -25.98 -6.71 -2.65
C ILE A 537 -25.85 -6.39 -4.15
N ASN A 538 -26.00 -7.39 -5.02
CA ASN A 538 -25.94 -7.19 -6.47
C ASN A 538 -27.07 -6.27 -6.97
N ARG A 539 -28.30 -6.44 -6.45
CA ARG A 539 -29.41 -5.52 -6.74
C ARG A 539 -29.04 -4.10 -6.33
N ARG A 540 -28.64 -3.86 -5.07
CA ARG A 540 -28.25 -2.51 -4.61
C ARG A 540 -27.16 -1.87 -5.47
N ASN A 541 -26.17 -2.65 -5.90
CA ASN A 541 -25.09 -2.17 -6.75
C ASN A 541 -25.58 -1.80 -8.16
N LEU A 542 -26.43 -2.63 -8.78
CA LEU A 542 -27.04 -2.34 -10.09
C LEU A 542 -27.98 -1.13 -10.04
N VAL A 543 -28.74 -0.99 -8.96
CA VAL A 543 -29.62 0.16 -8.70
C VAL A 543 -28.80 1.43 -8.59
N LYS A 544 -27.72 1.39 -7.79
CA LYS A 544 -26.81 2.51 -7.61
C LYS A 544 -26.21 2.89 -8.97
N ARG A 545 -25.65 1.93 -9.70
CA ARG A 545 -25.07 2.13 -11.04
C ARG A 545 -26.06 2.78 -12.03
N LEU A 546 -27.27 2.24 -12.17
CA LEU A 546 -28.27 2.80 -13.09
C LEU A 546 -28.69 4.22 -12.68
N ASN A 547 -29.00 4.45 -11.40
CA ASN A 547 -29.40 5.78 -10.93
C ASN A 547 -28.26 6.80 -11.08
N THR A 548 -27.00 6.38 -10.85
CA THR A 548 -25.81 7.20 -11.03
C THR A 548 -25.67 7.69 -12.48
N TYR A 549 -25.94 6.85 -13.47
CA TYR A 549 -25.91 7.29 -14.87
C TYR A 549 -27.15 8.11 -15.26
N LEU A 550 -28.35 7.75 -14.78
CA LEU A 550 -29.55 8.52 -15.04
C LEU A 550 -29.49 9.93 -14.44
N SER A 551 -28.94 10.08 -13.22
CA SER A 551 -28.76 11.41 -12.61
C SER A 551 -27.83 12.28 -13.45
N LEU A 552 -26.73 11.71 -13.96
CA LEU A 552 -25.82 12.45 -14.84
C LEU A 552 -26.51 12.94 -16.13
N VAL A 553 -27.37 12.10 -16.71
CA VAL A 553 -28.18 12.48 -17.87
C VAL A 553 -29.17 13.59 -17.51
N ASP A 554 -29.70 13.57 -16.28
CA ASP A 554 -30.61 14.60 -15.78
C ASP A 554 -29.91 15.95 -15.54
N ASP A 555 -28.64 15.91 -15.13
CA ASP A 555 -27.78 17.06 -14.82
C ASP A 555 -27.15 17.72 -16.06
N LEU A 556 -27.40 17.18 -17.27
CA LEU A 556 -26.89 17.74 -18.52
C LEU A 556 -27.27 19.23 -18.69
N PRO A 557 -26.36 20.08 -19.23
CA PRO A 557 -26.63 21.49 -19.47
C PRO A 557 -27.92 21.72 -20.27
N GLN A 558 -28.63 22.84 -20.05
CA GLN A 558 -29.92 23.09 -20.73
C GLN A 558 -29.81 23.07 -22.27
N GLY A 559 -28.65 23.45 -22.82
CA GLY A 559 -28.37 23.37 -24.26
C GLY A 559 -28.31 21.94 -24.82
N ALA A 560 -28.10 20.93 -23.97
CA ALA A 560 -28.03 19.51 -24.35
C ALA A 560 -29.39 18.79 -24.27
N ARG A 561 -30.50 19.49 -23.94
CA ARG A 561 -31.85 18.90 -23.82
C ARG A 561 -32.28 18.01 -25.00
N PRO A 562 -32.08 18.40 -26.28
CA PRO A 562 -32.46 17.52 -27.40
C PRO A 562 -31.65 16.22 -27.42
N LYS A 563 -30.36 16.29 -27.05
CA LYS A 563 -29.46 15.14 -27.00
C LYS A 563 -29.81 14.22 -25.82
N ARG A 564 -30.13 14.80 -24.66
CA ARG A 564 -30.69 14.08 -23.50
C ARG A 564 -31.95 13.29 -23.88
N TYR A 565 -32.91 13.93 -24.53
CA TYR A 565 -34.16 13.28 -24.93
C TYR A 565 -33.90 12.10 -25.89
N LYS A 566 -32.98 12.28 -26.85
CA LYS A 566 -32.56 11.21 -27.77
C LYS A 566 -31.95 10.02 -27.02
N LEU A 567 -31.04 10.28 -26.07
CA LEU A 567 -30.39 9.26 -25.24
C LEU A 567 -31.42 8.48 -24.41
N LEU A 568 -32.31 9.17 -23.68
CA LEU A 568 -33.35 8.52 -22.88
C LEU A 568 -34.33 7.73 -23.74
N THR A 569 -34.74 8.25 -24.90
CA THR A 569 -35.62 7.52 -25.83
C THR A 569 -34.94 6.26 -26.39
N ALA A 570 -33.64 6.32 -26.69
CA ALA A 570 -32.87 5.16 -27.12
C ALA A 570 -32.76 4.12 -26.01
N PHE A 571 -32.48 4.56 -24.78
CA PHE A 571 -32.43 3.69 -23.61
C PHE A 571 -33.80 3.06 -23.30
N GLU A 572 -34.89 3.82 -23.32
CA GLU A 572 -36.26 3.31 -23.14
C GLU A 572 -36.61 2.25 -24.19
N ARG A 573 -36.19 2.45 -25.44
CA ARG A 573 -36.37 1.46 -26.51
C ARG A 573 -35.55 0.19 -26.22
N ALA A 574 -34.31 0.33 -25.75
CA ALA A 574 -33.48 -0.81 -25.39
C ALA A 574 -34.08 -1.57 -24.20
N VAL A 575 -34.59 -0.89 -23.17
CA VAL A 575 -35.33 -1.51 -22.06
C VAL A 575 -36.51 -2.32 -22.59
N PHE A 576 -37.28 -1.77 -23.53
CA PHE A 576 -38.40 -2.50 -24.15
C PHE A 576 -37.96 -3.70 -24.98
N GLN A 577 -36.78 -3.68 -25.60
CA GLN A 577 -36.26 -4.79 -26.40
C GLN A 577 -35.67 -5.90 -25.52
N GLU A 578 -34.86 -5.52 -24.52
CA GLU A 578 -34.12 -6.44 -23.65
C GLU A 578 -34.97 -6.96 -22.49
N LEU A 579 -35.93 -6.17 -22.02
CA LEU A 579 -36.86 -6.48 -20.94
C LEU A 579 -38.29 -6.16 -21.40
N PRO A 580 -38.85 -6.86 -22.41
CA PRO A 580 -40.17 -6.53 -22.99
C PRO A 580 -41.34 -6.59 -21.99
N TRP A 581 -41.11 -7.18 -20.82
CA TRP A 581 -42.06 -7.28 -19.73
C TRP A 581 -41.97 -6.15 -18.69
N MET A 582 -40.94 -5.31 -18.75
CA MET A 582 -40.79 -4.14 -17.87
C MET A 582 -40.88 -2.85 -18.68
N ARG A 583 -41.60 -1.86 -18.18
CA ARG A 583 -41.45 -0.49 -18.69
C ARG A 583 -40.25 0.15 -17.98
N PHE A 584 -39.64 1.15 -18.60
CA PHE A 584 -38.53 1.90 -17.99
C PHE A 584 -38.86 2.40 -16.57
N SER A 585 -40.07 2.92 -16.36
CA SER A 585 -40.53 3.34 -15.04
C SER A 585 -40.66 2.20 -14.02
N ASP A 586 -40.91 0.97 -14.46
CA ASP A 586 -40.94 -0.22 -13.61
C ASP A 586 -39.54 -0.68 -13.24
N VAL A 587 -38.60 -0.67 -14.18
CA VAL A 587 -37.19 -0.96 -13.90
C VAL A 587 -36.68 -0.01 -12.81
N VAL A 588 -36.90 1.29 -12.98
CA VAL A 588 -36.49 2.30 -11.99
C VAL A 588 -37.22 2.13 -10.65
N SER A 589 -38.52 1.79 -10.66
CA SER A 589 -39.31 1.64 -9.42
C SER A 589 -38.99 0.35 -8.67
N GLU A 590 -38.86 -0.78 -9.35
CA GLU A 590 -38.48 -2.07 -8.77
C GLU A 590 -37.07 -2.01 -8.22
N LEU A 591 -36.13 -1.41 -8.95
CA LEU A 591 -34.77 -1.19 -8.44
C LEU A 591 -34.77 -0.33 -7.14
N LYS A 592 -35.72 0.61 -6.98
CA LYS A 592 -35.85 1.44 -5.77
C LYS A 592 -36.65 0.80 -4.62
N ALA A 593 -37.39 -0.28 -4.86
CA ALA A 593 -38.15 -0.95 -3.82
C ALA A 593 -37.20 -1.69 -2.86
N LYS A 594 -37.30 -1.34 -1.56
CA LYS A 594 -36.48 -1.90 -0.47
C LYS A 594 -36.80 -3.36 -0.20
#